data_AF-A0A661TBP6-F1
#
_entry.id   AF-A0A661TBP6-F1
#
_cell.length_a   1.000
_cell.length_b   1.000
_cell.length_c   1.000
_cell.angle_alpha   90.00
_cell.angle_beta   90.00
_cell.angle_gamma   90.00
#
_symmetry.space_group_name_H-M   'P 1'
#
loop_
_entity.id
_entity.type
_entity.pdbx_description
1 polymer ?
#
loop_
_entity_poly.entity_id
_entity_poly.type
_entity_poly.pdbx_seq_one_letter_code
_entity_poly.pdbx_strand_id
1 'polypeptide(L)' 'IAKAATKRKSGARGLRAVMETALLDIMYTIPSLENVKECVVGEDVVLNDEEPILLYEQTKKQAS' A
#
# COMPACT_ATOMS: atom_id res chain seq x y z
N ILE A 1 5.59 -10.83 0.48
CA ILE A 1 5.45 -10.60 1.95
C ILE A 1 5.87 -11.79 2.84
N ALA A 2 5.31 -13.01 2.67
CA ALA A 2 5.63 -14.16 3.56
C ALA A 2 7.13 -14.47 3.69
N LYS A 3 7.91 -14.38 2.59
CA LYS A 3 9.38 -14.54 2.62
C LYS A 3 10.07 -13.51 3.54
N ALA A 4 9.63 -12.25 3.49
CA ALA A 4 10.15 -11.18 4.35
C ALA A 4 9.81 -11.43 5.83
N ALA A 5 8.59 -11.93 6.11
CA ALA A 5 8.18 -12.32 7.47
C ALA A 5 9.01 -13.49 8.02
N THR A 6 9.28 -14.51 7.20
CA THR A 6 10.13 -15.65 7.57
C THR A 6 11.56 -15.22 7.90
N LYS A 7 12.12 -14.26 7.14
CA LYS A 7 13.45 -13.68 7.41
C LYS A 7 13.52 -13.03 8.80
N ARG A 8 12.41 -12.46 9.29
CA ARG A 8 12.31 -11.85 10.62
C ARG A 8 12.04 -12.86 11.76
N LYS A 9 12.04 -14.17 11.50
CA LYS A 9 11.88 -15.30 12.47
C LYS A 9 10.67 -15.19 13.41
N SER A 10 9.64 -14.43 13.03
CA SER A 10 8.52 -14.08 13.90
C SER A 10 7.18 -14.64 13.42
N GLY A 11 7.19 -15.50 12.39
CA GLY A 11 6.01 -16.18 11.86
C GLY A 11 4.91 -15.20 11.46
N ALA A 12 3.65 -15.47 11.86
CA ALA A 12 2.51 -14.61 11.57
C ALA A 12 2.64 -13.19 12.18
N ARG A 13 3.36 -13.03 13.30
CA ARG A 13 3.65 -11.70 13.87
C ARG A 13 4.60 -10.90 12.99
N GLY A 14 5.57 -11.59 12.37
CA GLY A 14 6.48 -10.99 11.39
C GLY A 14 5.74 -10.49 10.15
N LEU A 15 4.67 -11.19 9.75
CA LEU A 15 3.83 -10.77 8.62
C LEU A 15 3.14 -9.44 8.90
N ARG A 16 2.49 -9.33 10.06
CA ARG A 16 1.83 -8.10 10.49
C ARG A 16 2.82 -6.93 10.54
N ALA A 17 4.00 -7.14 11.11
CA ALA A 17 5.02 -6.10 11.19
C ALA A 17 5.50 -5.62 9.81
N VAL A 18 5.67 -6.52 8.84
CA VAL A 18 6.06 -6.13 7.47
C VAL A 18 4.95 -5.32 6.80
N MET A 19 3.68 -5.73 6.98
CA MET A 19 2.54 -4.97 6.44
C MET A 19 2.37 -3.61 7.10
N GLU A 20 2.49 -3.52 8.43
CA GLU A 20 2.40 -2.25 9.15
C GLU A 20 3.48 -1.28 8.69
N THR A 21 4.73 -1.73 8.53
CA THR A 21 5.81 -0.86 8.02
C THR A 21 5.52 -0.38 6.60
N ALA A 22 5.19 -1.29 5.67
CA ALA A 22 5.01 -0.94 4.26
C ALA A 22 3.75 -0.09 3.98
N LEU A 23 2.79 -0.06 4.91
CA LEU A 23 1.51 0.62 4.71
C LEU A 23 1.32 1.85 5.59
N LEU A 24 2.20 2.12 6.58
CA LEU A 24 1.96 3.15 7.58
C LEU A 24 1.70 4.53 6.96
N ASP A 25 2.58 4.94 6.05
CA ASP A 25 2.54 6.27 5.44
C ASP A 25 1.33 6.42 4.51
N ILE A 26 1.04 5.38 3.72
CA ILE A 26 -0.09 5.42 2.80
C ILE A 26 -1.44 5.34 3.51
N MET A 27 -1.53 4.62 4.63
CA MET A 27 -2.75 4.57 5.46
C MET A 27 -3.06 5.94 6.09
N TYR A 28 -2.04 6.74 6.40
CA TYR A 28 -2.24 8.12 6.88
C TYR A 28 -2.64 9.07 5.74
N THR A 29 -2.04 8.88 4.57
CA THR A 29 -2.25 9.75 3.41
C THR A 29 -3.59 9.52 2.73
N ILE A 30 -3.99 8.26 2.48
CA ILE A 30 -5.21 7.88 1.76
C ILE A 30 -6.47 8.60 2.26
N PRO A 31 -6.75 8.68 3.58
CA PRO A 31 -7.93 9.37 4.09
C PRO A 31 -8.03 10.84 3.69
N SER A 32 -6.90 11.48 3.37
CA SER A 32 -6.84 12.90 2.97
C SER A 32 -6.87 13.09 1.45
N LEU A 33 -6.79 12.02 0.66
CA LEU A 33 -6.79 12.08 -0.80
C LEU A 33 -8.22 11.97 -1.34
N GLU A 34 -8.62 12.91 -2.17
CA GLU A 34 -9.92 12.86 -2.84
C GLU A 34 -9.90 11.89 -4.03
N ASN A 35 -11.00 11.19 -4.24
CA ASN A 35 -11.25 10.32 -5.40
C ASN A 35 -10.30 9.13 -5.55
N VAL A 36 -9.56 8.72 -4.50
CA VAL A 36 -8.81 7.45 -4.54
C VAL A 36 -9.81 6.29 -4.55
N LYS A 37 -9.69 5.43 -5.55
CA LYS A 37 -10.54 4.25 -5.73
C LYS A 37 -9.82 2.97 -5.32
N GLU A 38 -8.53 2.87 -5.61
CA GLU A 38 -7.74 1.66 -5.37
C GLU A 38 -6.28 2.03 -5.06
N CYS A 39 -5.67 1.26 -4.16
CA CYS A 39 -4.25 1.35 -3.82
C CYS A 39 -3.60 -0.03 -4.08
N VAL A 40 -2.65 -0.07 -5.00
CA VAL A 40 -1.97 -1.30 -5.42
C VAL A 40 -0.58 -1.34 -4.78
N VAL A 41 -0.36 -2.39 -3.97
CA VAL A 41 0.87 -2.60 -3.21
C VAL A 41 1.65 -3.74 -3.85
N GLY A 42 2.70 -3.38 -4.60
CA GLY A 42 3.56 -4.31 -5.31
C GLY A 42 4.66 -4.94 -4.46
N GLU A 43 5.49 -5.77 -5.08
CA GLU A 43 6.67 -6.36 -4.43
C GLU A 43 7.71 -5.29 -4.06
N ASP A 44 7.94 -4.32 -4.94
CA ASP A 44 8.90 -3.23 -4.72
C ASP A 44 8.51 -2.32 -3.56
N VAL A 45 7.21 -2.09 -3.34
CA VAL A 45 6.71 -1.38 -2.15
C VAL A 45 7.13 -2.10 -0.86
N VAL A 46 7.14 -3.44 -0.87
CA VAL A 46 7.44 -4.25 0.32
C VAL A 46 8.95 -4.50 0.49
N LEU A 47 9.70 -4.58 -0.60
CA LEU A 47 11.12 -4.96 -0.58
C LEU A 47 12.08 -3.77 -0.68
N ASN A 48 11.67 -2.73 -1.42
CA ASN A 48 12.51 -1.60 -1.81
C ASN A 48 11.98 -0.25 -1.27
N ASP A 49 10.90 -0.27 -0.49
CA ASP A 49 10.30 0.93 0.12
C ASP A 49 9.80 1.95 -0.92
N GLU A 50 9.35 1.45 -2.08
CA GLU A 50 8.74 2.29 -3.12
C GLU A 50 7.31 2.72 -2.76
N GLU A 51 6.85 3.83 -3.33
CA GLU A 51 5.47 4.28 -3.15
C GLU A 51 4.46 3.36 -3.85
N PRO A 52 3.30 3.09 -3.24
CA PRO A 52 2.25 2.31 -3.87
C PRO A 52 1.54 3.09 -4.98
N ILE A 53 0.97 2.36 -5.94
CA ILE A 53 0.25 2.96 -7.07
C ILE A 53 -1.19 3.25 -6.64
N LEU A 54 -1.62 4.51 -6.77
CA LEU A 54 -3.00 4.93 -6.51
C LEU A 54 -3.77 5.09 -7.82
N LEU A 55 -4.91 4.41 -7.92
CA LEU A 55 -5.88 4.63 -9.00
C LEU A 55 -7.00 5.54 -8.49
N TYR A 56 -7.23 6.60 -9.24
CA TYR A 56 -8.27 7.58 -8.96
C TYR A 56 -9.51 7.31 -9.82
N GLU A 57 -10.68 7.61 -9.27
CA GLU A 57 -11.90 7.59 -10.06
C GLU A 57 -11.83 8.65 -11.15
N GLN A 58 -12.01 8.23 -12.40
CA GLN A 58 -12.16 9.18 -13.50
C GLN A 58 -13.50 9.87 -13.37
N THR A 59 -13.51 11.09 -12.85
CA THR A 59 -14.67 11.97 -12.98
C THR A 59 -14.91 12.17 -14.47
N LYS A 60 -15.95 11.52 -15.00
CA LYS A 60 -16.45 11.82 -16.35
C LYS A 60 -16.76 13.32 -16.36
N LYS A 61 -15.88 14.13 -16.93
CA LYS A 61 -16.29 15.44 -17.43
C LYS A 61 -17.33 15.15 -18.51
N GLN A 62 -18.60 15.29 -18.15
CA GLN A 62 -19.65 15.49 -19.13
C GLN A 62 -19.21 16.70 -19.95
N ALA A 63 -18.77 16.46 -21.18
CA ALA A 63 -18.67 17.50 -22.18
C ALA A 63 -20.10 18.00 -22.39
N SER A 64 -20.36 19.22 -21.94
CA SER A 64 -21.51 20.04 -22.33
C SER A 64 -21.53 20.27 -23.82
#